data_AF-A0A522A751-F1
#
_entry.id   AF-A0A522A751-F1
#
_cell.length_a   1.000
_cell.length_b   1.000
_cell.length_c   1.000
_cell.angle_alpha   90.00
_cell.angle_beta   90.00
_cell.angle_gamma   90.00
#
_symmetry.space_group_name_H-M   'P 1'
#
loop_
_entity.id
_entity.type
_entity.pdbx_description
1 polymer ?
#
loop_
_entity_poly.entity_id
_entity_poly.type
_entity_poly.pdbx_seq_one_letter_code
_entity_poly.pdbx_strand_id
1 'polypeptide(L)'
;MRRAFIVLILLSGCASAPDPRLREPTPTEWQAADFGSQPAYYDTAIRTYMEDVLRDPQNATLTIKTGPKKTWVGDAPNFQYGYGVCIEIVERGVYTAYTNFGPTFVLLFNGNVAQMREGANGERLCARLGRAPPGESAN
;
A
#
# COMPACT_ATOMS: atom_id res chain seq x y z
N MET A 1 -38.20 43.18 -35.61
CA MET A 1 -36.82 43.21 -35.07
C MET A 1 -36.79 42.36 -33.80
N ARG A 2 -36.19 41.16 -33.82
CA ARG A 2 -35.98 40.33 -32.62
C ARG A 2 -34.48 40.12 -32.47
N ARG A 3 -33.89 40.82 -31.50
CA ARG A 3 -32.47 40.69 -31.14
C ARG A 3 -32.34 39.44 -30.27
N ALA A 4 -31.67 38.41 -30.78
CA ALA A 4 -31.29 37.24 -30.00
C ALA A 4 -30.08 37.63 -29.13
N PHE A 5 -30.25 37.65 -27.81
CA PHE A 5 -29.16 37.76 -26.85
C PHE A 5 -28.56 36.37 -26.64
N ILE A 6 -27.33 36.16 -27.11
CA ILE A 6 -26.55 34.96 -26.80
C ILE A 6 -25.93 35.18 -25.41
N VAL A 7 -26.40 34.42 -24.43
CA VAL A 7 -25.81 34.38 -23.09
C VAL A 7 -24.65 33.38 -23.13
N LEU A 8 -23.42 33.90 -23.08
CA LEU A 8 -22.20 33.10 -22.97
C LEU A 8 -21.98 32.76 -21.49
N ILE A 9 -22.25 31.52 -21.08
CA ILE A 9 -21.96 31.02 -19.73
C ILE A 9 -20.49 30.58 -19.70
N LEU A 10 -19.65 31.37 -19.03
CA LEU A 10 -18.25 31.03 -18.77
C LEU A 10 -18.20 30.02 -17.61
N LEU A 11 -17.94 28.75 -17.93
CA LEU A 11 -17.63 27.70 -16.95
C LEU A 11 -16.21 27.92 -16.41
N SER A 12 -16.06 28.71 -15.35
CA SER A 12 -14.83 28.78 -14.58
C SER A 12 -14.71 27.53 -13.68
N GLY A 13 -14.17 26.45 -14.24
CA GLY A 13 -13.77 25.27 -13.45
C GLY A 13 -12.57 25.64 -12.56
N CYS A 14 -12.73 25.48 -11.24
CA CYS A 14 -11.61 25.61 -10.30
C CYS A 14 -10.67 24.41 -10.50
N ALA A 15 -9.67 24.56 -11.37
CA ALA A 15 -8.54 23.63 -11.44
C ALA A 15 -7.61 23.95 -10.26
N SER A 16 -7.85 23.33 -9.10
CA SER A 16 -6.87 23.31 -8.01
C SER A 16 -5.62 22.56 -8.48
N ALA A 17 -4.45 23.20 -8.38
CA ALA A 17 -3.19 22.54 -8.69
C ALA A 17 -3.03 21.27 -7.84
N PRO A 18 -2.57 20.15 -8.42
CA PRO A 18 -2.38 18.92 -7.66
C PRO A 18 -1.37 19.13 -6.52
N ASP A 19 -1.69 18.60 -5.32
CA ASP A 19 -0.77 18.66 -4.18
C ASP A 19 0.52 17.89 -4.54
N PRO A 20 1.69 18.55 -4.59
CA PRO A 20 2.94 17.90 -4.97
C PRO A 20 3.38 16.79 -4.00
N ARG A 21 2.74 16.66 -2.83
CA ARG A 21 2.98 15.56 -1.88
C ARG A 21 2.31 14.27 -2.31
N LEU A 22 1.15 14.35 -2.96
CA LEU A 22 0.33 13.20 -3.38
C LEU A 22 0.81 12.67 -4.75
N ARG A 23 2.10 12.34 -4.84
CA ARG A 23 2.72 11.77 -6.04
C ARG A 23 3.40 10.44 -5.74
N GLU A 24 3.63 9.68 -6.78
CA GLU A 24 4.50 8.51 -6.72
C GLU A 24 5.99 8.96 -6.77
N PRO A 25 6.94 8.12 -6.30
CA PRO A 25 8.35 8.31 -6.52
C PRO A 25 8.64 8.54 -7.99
N THR A 26 9.62 9.37 -8.29
CA THR A 26 10.19 9.44 -9.63
C THR A 26 11.07 8.21 -9.88
N PRO A 27 11.36 7.85 -11.14
CA PRO A 27 12.33 6.80 -11.46
C PRO A 27 13.70 7.03 -10.79
N THR A 28 14.17 8.28 -10.75
CA THR A 28 15.44 8.63 -10.09
C THR A 28 15.41 8.38 -8.59
N GLU A 29 14.31 8.74 -7.90
CA GLU A 29 14.14 8.46 -6.48
C GLU A 29 14.05 6.95 -6.21
N TRP A 30 13.38 6.20 -7.09
CA TRP A 30 13.25 4.76 -6.97
C TRP A 30 14.58 4.01 -7.17
N GLN A 31 15.40 4.43 -8.14
CA GLN A 31 16.73 3.86 -8.38
C GLN A 31 17.71 4.17 -7.24
N ALA A 32 17.57 5.35 -6.62
CA ALA A 32 18.37 5.77 -5.47
C ALA A 32 17.83 5.25 -4.12
N ALA A 33 16.66 4.61 -4.12
CA ALA A 33 15.99 4.20 -2.88
C ALA A 33 16.72 3.03 -2.20
N ASP A 34 16.81 3.12 -0.86
CA ASP A 34 17.20 2.01 -0.01
C ASP A 34 15.96 1.17 0.34
N PHE A 35 15.84 -0.02 -0.25
CA PHE A 35 14.79 -0.98 0.08
C PHE A 35 15.16 -1.90 1.26
N GLY A 36 16.39 -1.76 1.78
CA GLY A 36 16.98 -2.71 2.70
C GLY A 36 17.30 -4.06 2.05
N SER A 37 17.63 -5.03 2.88
CA SER A 37 17.93 -6.40 2.45
C SER A 37 16.66 -7.13 2.04
N GLN A 38 16.71 -7.86 0.92
CA GLN A 38 15.61 -8.75 0.50
C GLN A 38 15.34 -9.78 1.60
N PRO A 39 14.10 -9.89 2.09
CA PRO A 39 13.82 -10.74 3.24
C PRO A 39 13.75 -12.20 2.82
N ALA A 40 14.64 -13.04 3.35
CA ALA A 40 14.68 -14.48 3.07
C ALA A 40 13.56 -15.27 3.79
N TYR A 41 13.20 -14.85 5.00
CA TYR A 41 12.22 -15.53 5.88
C TYR A 41 11.08 -14.57 6.29
N TYR A 42 10.52 -13.88 5.29
CA TYR A 42 9.52 -12.84 5.51
C TYR A 42 8.21 -13.36 6.11
N ASP A 43 7.84 -14.60 5.81
CA ASP A 43 6.67 -15.28 6.39
C ASP A 43 6.80 -15.41 7.91
N THR A 44 7.99 -15.79 8.38
CA THR A 44 8.31 -15.92 9.80
C THR A 44 8.32 -14.54 10.47
N ALA A 45 8.95 -13.55 9.86
CA ALA A 45 8.97 -12.17 10.37
C ALA A 45 7.56 -11.59 10.52
N ILE A 46 6.68 -11.81 9.53
CA ILE A 46 5.28 -11.40 9.59
C ILE A 46 4.54 -12.15 10.70
N ARG A 47 4.73 -13.48 10.80
CA ARG A 47 4.08 -14.27 11.84
C ARG A 47 4.47 -13.81 13.25
N THR A 48 5.76 -13.61 13.50
CA THR A 48 6.26 -13.09 14.79
C THR A 48 5.67 -11.71 15.09
N TYR A 49 5.64 -10.81 14.11
CA TYR A 49 5.00 -9.50 14.31
C TYR A 49 3.50 -9.62 14.66
N MET A 50 2.80 -10.59 14.07
CA MET A 50 1.38 -10.81 14.34
C MET A 50 1.11 -11.40 15.73
N GLU A 51 2.09 -12.04 16.37
CA GLU A 51 1.97 -12.51 17.76
C GLU A 51 1.74 -11.34 18.73
N ASP A 52 2.27 -10.16 18.40
CA ASP A 52 2.14 -8.95 19.23
C ASP A 52 0.90 -8.11 18.88
N VAL A 53 0.39 -8.23 17.65
CA VAL A 53 -0.66 -7.34 17.11
C VAL A 53 -2.04 -7.96 17.15
N LEU A 54 -2.15 -9.27 16.90
CA LEU A 54 -3.42 -9.96 16.88
C LEU A 54 -3.93 -10.22 18.30
N ARG A 55 -5.25 -10.24 18.46
CA ARG A 55 -5.86 -10.50 19.77
C ARG A 55 -5.72 -11.97 20.16
N ASP A 56 -5.83 -12.86 19.19
CA ASP A 56 -5.69 -14.31 19.38
C ASP A 56 -4.83 -14.91 18.24
N PRO A 57 -3.50 -14.69 18.29
CA PRO A 57 -2.60 -15.08 17.20
C PRO A 57 -2.55 -16.60 16.99
N GLN A 58 -2.80 -17.40 18.03
CA GLN A 58 -2.77 -18.86 17.94
C GLN A 58 -3.95 -19.42 17.14
N ASN A 59 -5.06 -18.68 17.10
CA ASN A 59 -6.26 -19.03 16.32
C ASN A 59 -6.36 -18.25 15.00
N ALA A 60 -5.31 -17.52 14.62
CA ALA A 60 -5.23 -16.78 13.37
C ALA A 60 -4.58 -17.60 12.26
N THR A 61 -5.18 -17.57 11.08
CA THR A 61 -4.55 -18.05 9.84
C THR A 61 -4.06 -16.88 9.02
N LEU A 62 -2.77 -16.92 8.70
CA LEU A 62 -2.07 -15.97 7.83
C LEU A 62 -1.82 -16.63 6.49
N THR A 63 -2.42 -16.10 5.42
CA THR A 63 -2.21 -16.59 4.06
C THR A 63 -1.49 -15.55 3.22
N ILE A 64 -0.30 -15.88 2.70
CA ILE A 64 0.42 -15.00 1.79
C ILE A 64 -0.25 -15.03 0.42
N LYS A 65 -0.61 -13.87 -0.11
CA LYS A 65 -1.24 -13.72 -1.42
C LYS A 65 -0.25 -13.29 -2.49
N THR A 66 0.67 -12.39 -2.16
CA THR A 66 1.69 -11.88 -3.09
C THR A 66 2.86 -11.28 -2.32
N GLY A 67 4.07 -11.36 -2.86
CA GLY A 67 5.27 -10.76 -2.27
C GLY A 67 6.39 -11.78 -2.05
N PRO A 68 7.56 -11.34 -1.56
CA PRO A 68 7.94 -9.94 -1.31
C PRO A 68 8.30 -9.23 -2.61
N LYS A 69 7.80 -7.99 -2.82
CA LYS A 69 8.19 -7.16 -3.98
C LYS A 69 8.60 -5.78 -3.53
N LYS A 70 9.60 -5.18 -4.19
CA LYS A 70 10.00 -3.79 -3.95
C LYS A 70 8.77 -2.87 -4.07
N THR A 71 8.63 -1.95 -3.13
CA THR A 71 7.54 -0.96 -3.11
C THR A 71 7.88 0.18 -2.13
N TRP A 72 6.94 1.11 -1.93
CA TRP A 72 7.08 2.24 -1.03
C TRP A 72 5.78 2.54 -0.29
N VAL A 73 5.81 3.22 0.84
CA VAL A 73 4.61 3.83 1.45
C VAL A 73 4.88 5.29 1.81
N GLY A 74 3.83 6.02 2.14
CA GLY A 74 3.90 7.46 2.41
C GLY A 74 3.88 8.32 1.16
N ASP A 75 4.01 9.61 1.39
CA ASP A 75 3.87 10.68 0.40
C ASP A 75 5.20 11.41 0.20
N ALA A 76 5.33 12.12 -0.91
CA ALA A 76 6.55 12.88 -1.18
C ALA A 76 6.76 14.01 -0.14
N PRO A 77 8.01 14.27 0.28
CA PRO A 77 9.25 13.58 -0.10
C PRO A 77 9.62 12.38 0.80
N ASN A 78 8.76 12.02 1.76
CA ASN A 78 9.07 11.09 2.85
C ASN A 78 8.64 9.65 2.55
N PHE A 79 8.99 9.16 1.37
CA PHE A 79 8.71 7.77 1.02
C PHE A 79 9.49 6.81 1.91
N GLN A 80 8.82 5.77 2.39
CA GLN A 80 9.46 4.63 3.05
C GLN A 80 9.51 3.48 2.07
N TYR A 81 10.71 3.14 1.61
CA TYR A 81 10.94 2.05 0.66
C TYR A 81 11.18 0.73 1.38
N GLY A 82 10.81 -0.38 0.73
CA GLY A 82 11.02 -1.71 1.28
C GLY A 82 10.37 -2.80 0.45
N TYR A 83 10.19 -3.97 1.05
CA TYR A 83 9.59 -5.14 0.41
C TYR A 83 8.16 -5.32 0.91
N GLY A 84 7.20 -5.09 0.02
CA GLY A 84 5.79 -5.28 0.31
C GLY A 84 5.36 -6.74 0.18
N VAL A 85 4.47 -7.15 1.08
CA VAL A 85 3.79 -8.44 1.07
C VAL A 85 2.30 -8.19 1.27
N CYS A 86 1.46 -8.82 0.46
CA CYS A 86 0.02 -8.84 0.67
C CYS A 86 -0.37 -10.17 1.31
N ILE A 87 -1.08 -10.11 2.42
CA ILE A 87 -1.57 -11.26 3.17
C ILE A 87 -3.07 -11.16 3.40
N GLU A 88 -3.69 -12.30 3.71
CA GLU A 88 -5.04 -12.37 4.26
C GLU A 88 -4.96 -12.93 5.67
N ILE A 89 -5.68 -12.29 6.60
CA ILE A 89 -5.73 -12.67 8.01
C ILE A 89 -7.15 -13.11 8.32
N VAL A 90 -7.27 -14.32 8.86
CA VAL A 90 -8.55 -14.85 9.35
C VAL A 90 -8.37 -15.28 10.79
N GLU A 91 -9.02 -14.60 11.73
CA GLU A 91 -9.08 -15.00 13.13
C GLU A 91 -10.32 -15.86 13.40
N ARG A 92 -10.15 -16.99 14.10
CA ARG A 92 -11.26 -17.79 14.61
C ARG A 92 -11.59 -17.35 16.03
N GLY A 93 -12.80 -16.84 16.24
CA GLY A 93 -13.28 -16.51 17.57
C GLY A 93 -13.63 -17.75 18.42
N VAL A 94 -13.52 -17.59 19.74
CA VAL A 94 -13.77 -18.62 20.77
C VAL A 94 -15.14 -19.30 20.63
N TYR A 95 -16.14 -18.62 20.05
CA TYR A 95 -17.52 -19.10 19.93
C TYR A 95 -18.01 -19.34 18.48
N THR A 96 -17.10 -19.51 17.50
CA THR A 96 -17.36 -19.80 16.05
C THR A 96 -17.52 -18.63 15.08
N ALA A 97 -17.40 -17.37 15.52
CA ALA A 97 -17.36 -16.24 14.59
C ALA A 97 -15.98 -16.13 13.92
N TYR A 98 -15.93 -16.08 12.59
CA TYR A 98 -14.71 -15.79 11.83
C TYR A 98 -14.61 -14.28 11.59
N THR A 99 -13.45 -13.69 11.86
CA THR A 99 -13.14 -12.31 11.48
C THR A 99 -12.12 -12.34 10.35
N ASN A 100 -12.53 -11.88 9.16
CA ASN A 100 -11.65 -11.66 8.02
C ASN A 100 -11.33 -10.17 7.93
N PHE A 101 -10.04 -9.83 7.95
CA PHE A 101 -9.56 -8.45 7.92
C PHE A 101 -9.40 -7.91 6.48
N GLY A 102 -9.65 -8.75 5.47
CA GLY A 102 -9.42 -8.44 4.07
C GLY A 102 -7.92 -8.39 3.72
N PRO A 103 -7.57 -7.89 2.51
CA PRO A 103 -6.19 -7.74 2.09
C PRO A 103 -5.41 -6.82 3.04
N THR A 104 -4.41 -7.38 3.70
CA THR A 104 -3.51 -6.67 4.60
C THR A 104 -2.16 -6.51 3.91
N PHE A 105 -1.71 -5.26 3.80
CA PHE A 105 -0.41 -4.94 3.27
C PHE A 105 0.62 -4.83 4.41
N VAL A 106 1.77 -5.45 4.22
CA VAL A 106 2.92 -5.36 5.12
C VAL A 106 4.13 -4.85 4.34
N LEU A 107 4.81 -3.82 4.86
CA LEU A 107 6.11 -3.39 4.37
C LEU A 107 7.20 -3.94 5.27
N LEU A 108 8.17 -4.63 4.67
CA LEU A 108 9.35 -5.15 5.33
C LEU A 108 10.57 -4.30 5.00
N PHE A 109 11.42 -4.07 6.00
CA PHE A 109 12.73 -3.43 5.84
C PHE A 109 13.74 -4.17 6.70
N ASN A 110 14.85 -4.61 6.07
CA ASN A 110 15.89 -5.42 6.74
C ASN A 110 15.33 -6.61 7.54
N GLY A 111 14.39 -7.35 6.95
CA GLY A 111 13.79 -8.54 7.55
C GLY A 111 12.74 -8.28 8.63
N ASN A 112 12.44 -7.02 8.97
CA ASN A 112 11.47 -6.66 10.01
C ASN A 112 10.24 -5.99 9.41
N VAL A 113 9.08 -6.14 10.05
CA VAL A 113 7.86 -5.41 9.69
C VAL A 113 8.03 -3.93 10.07
N ALA A 114 8.11 -3.07 9.05
CA ALA A 114 8.24 -1.63 9.22
C ALA A 114 6.88 -0.93 9.25
N GLN A 115 5.91 -1.41 8.47
CA GLN A 115 4.56 -0.85 8.40
C GLN A 115 3.53 -1.94 8.09
N MET A 116 2.32 -1.78 8.61
CA MET A 116 1.15 -2.59 8.26
C MET A 116 -0.04 -1.69 7.94
N ARG A 117 -0.84 -2.05 6.92
CA ARG A 117 -2.06 -1.34 6.54
C ARG A 117 -3.16 -2.33 6.17
N GLU A 118 -4.35 -2.05 6.68
CA GLU A 118 -5.55 -2.87 6.48
C GLU A 118 -6.64 -2.06 5.77
N GLY A 119 -7.78 -2.71 5.48
CA GLY A 119 -8.93 -2.10 4.82
C GLY A 119 -8.56 -1.45 3.47
N ALA A 120 -9.20 -0.32 3.15
CA ALA A 120 -8.99 0.36 1.86
C ALA A 120 -7.52 0.74 1.58
N ASN A 121 -6.74 1.03 2.62
CA ASN A 121 -5.31 1.31 2.46
C ASN A 121 -4.53 0.03 2.17
N GLY A 122 -4.82 -1.07 2.87
CA GLY A 122 -4.23 -2.39 2.59
C GLY A 122 -4.53 -2.84 1.17
N GLU A 123 -5.79 -2.79 0.76
CA GLU A 123 -6.25 -3.14 -0.60
C GLU A 123 -5.51 -2.34 -1.69
N ARG A 124 -5.45 -1.01 -1.55
CA ARG A 124 -4.77 -0.14 -2.51
C ARG A 124 -3.29 -0.45 -2.63
N LEU A 125 -2.61 -0.70 -1.51
CA LEU A 125 -1.17 -0.99 -1.49
C LEU A 125 -0.89 -2.40 -2.03
N CYS A 126 -1.72 -3.38 -1.69
CA CYS A 126 -1.68 -4.73 -2.28
C CYS A 126 -1.85 -4.71 -3.80
N ALA A 127 -2.81 -3.94 -4.32
CA ALA A 127 -3.08 -3.85 -5.75
C ALA A 127 -1.92 -3.21 -6.54
N ARG A 128 -1.13 -2.36 -5.90
CA ARG A 128 0.06 -1.71 -6.50
C ARG A 128 1.33 -2.55 -6.37
N LEU A 129 1.31 -3.67 -5.64
CA LEU A 129 2.53 -4.36 -5.24
C LEU A 129 3.38 -4.83 -6.44
N GLY A 130 4.66 -4.41 -6.45
CA GLY A 130 5.61 -4.70 -7.52
C GLY A 130 5.51 -3.81 -8.76
N ARG A 131 4.64 -2.78 -8.74
CA ARG A 131 4.65 -1.74 -9.76
C ARG A 131 5.81 -0.77 -9.48
N ALA A 132 6.69 -0.59 -10.46
CA ALA A 132 7.66 0.50 -10.47
C ALA A 132 6.95 1.84 -10.75
N PRO A 133 7.51 2.99 -10.34
CA PRO A 133 6.89 4.26 -10.66
C PRO A 133 6.76 4.49 -12.18
N PRO A 134 5.80 5.32 -12.62
CA PRO A 134 5.61 5.68 -14.02
C PRO A 134 6.92 6.14 -14.67
N GLY A 135 7.26 5.53 -15.80
CA GLY A 135 8.51 5.81 -16.52
C GLY A 135 9.66 4.83 -16.25
N GLU A 136 9.47 3.86 -15.36
CA GLU A 136 10.42 2.76 -15.14
C GLU A 136 9.77 1.41 -15.45
N SER A 137 10.38 0.62 -16.35
CA SER A 137 9.92 -0.73 -16.66
C SER A 137 10.27 -1.68 -15.51
N ALA A 138 9.29 -2.45 -15.04
CA ALA A 138 9.56 -3.56 -14.12
C ALA A 138 10.36 -4.64 -14.88
N ASN A 139 11.65 -4.78 -14.56
CA ASN A 139 12.51 -5.85 -15.04
C ASN A 139 12.07 -7.22 -14.52
#